data_AF-A0A518BDJ1-F1
#
_entry.id   AF-A0A518BDJ1-F1
#
_cell.length_a   1.000
_cell.length_b   1.000
_cell.length_c   1.000
_cell.angle_alpha   90.00
_cell.angle_beta   90.00
_cell.angle_gamma   90.00
#
_symmetry.space_group_name_H-M   'P 1'
#
loop_
_entity.id
_entity.type
_entity.pdbx_description
1 polymer ?
#
loop_
_entity_poly.entity_id
_entity_poly.type
_entity_poly.pdbx_seq_one_letter_code
_entity_poly.pdbx_strand_id
1 'polypeptide(L)' 'MAEFRLELDEPNNIVLVMVTEDDGSEHDYQFDFDPRSGRWEFGERDLLERDFGEEWVDEMEGAVEAAIKSVVDKNEN' A
#
# COMPACT_ATOMS: atom_id res chain seq x y z
N MET A 1 -2.55 12.14 -14.22
CA MET A 1 -3.04 10.96 -13.47
C MET A 1 -1.90 10.55 -12.57
N ALA A 2 -2.15 10.18 -11.32
CA ALA A 2 -1.08 9.78 -10.41
C ALA A 2 -0.67 8.33 -10.65
N GLU A 3 0.63 8.08 -10.71
CA GLU A 3 1.20 6.73 -10.75
C GLU A 3 1.61 6.33 -9.33
N PHE A 4 1.45 5.05 -8.97
CA PHE A 4 1.97 4.53 -7.70
C PHE A 4 2.96 3.39 -7.90
N ARG A 5 3.89 3.29 -6.97
CA ARG A 5 4.85 2.20 -6.87
C ARG A 5 4.83 1.63 -5.46
N LEU A 6 4.77 0.30 -5.37
CA LEU A 6 4.91 -0.40 -4.09
C LEU A 6 6.33 -0.90 -3.88
N GLU A 7 6.79 -0.79 -2.64
CA GLU A 7 8.01 -1.41 -2.14
C GLU A 7 7.70 -2.13 -0.82
N LEU A 8 8.02 -3.41 -0.75
CA LEU A 8 7.76 -4.23 0.41
C LEU A 8 9.01 -4.33 1.27
N ASP A 9 8.95 -3.82 2.48
CA ASP A 9 9.97 -4.00 3.50
C ASP A 9 9.58 -5.17 4.41
N GLU A 10 9.91 -6.39 3.96
CA GLU A 10 9.64 -7.64 4.70
C GLU A 10 10.22 -7.64 6.13
N PRO A 11 11.45 -7.15 6.40
CA PRO A 11 12.02 -7.17 7.75
C PRO A 11 11.24 -6.32 8.77
N ASN A 12 10.66 -5.20 8.35
CA ASN A 12 9.89 -4.31 9.21
C ASN A 12 8.37 -4.57 9.13
N ASN A 13 7.91 -5.41 8.19
CA ASN A 13 6.50 -5.67 7.91
C ASN A 13 5.76 -4.38 7.51
N ILE A 14 6.37 -3.65 6.59
CA ILE A 14 5.84 -2.39 6.07
C ILE A 14 5.72 -2.50 4.56
N VAL A 15 4.59 -2.07 4.01
CA VAL A 15 4.44 -1.79 2.58
C VAL A 15 4.55 -0.28 2.39
N LEU A 16 5.50 0.14 1.59
CA LEU A 16 5.71 1.52 1.19
C LEU A 16 5.02 1.73 -0.15
N VAL A 17 4.15 2.73 -0.25
CA VAL A 17 3.51 3.15 -1.48
C VAL A 17 3.98 4.57 -1.80
N MET A 18 4.68 4.70 -2.91
CA MET A 18 5.13 5.99 -3.44
C MET A 18 4.20 6.41 -4.55
N VAL A 19 3.54 7.54 -4.39
CA VAL A 19 2.62 8.13 -5.36
C VAL A 19 3.30 9.31 -6.02
N THR A 20 3.36 9.33 -7.34
CA THR A 20 3.90 10.41 -8.15
C THR A 20 2.77 11.08 -8.91
N GLU A 21 2.55 12.36 -8.63
CA GLU A 21 1.57 13.19 -9.31
C GLU A 21 2.09 13.76 -10.63
N ASP A 22 1.17 14.26 -11.47
CA ASP A 22 1.48 14.81 -12.79
C ASP A 22 2.38 16.07 -12.74
N ASP A 23 2.34 16.80 -11.61
CA ASP A 23 3.20 17.97 -11.38
C ASP A 23 4.62 17.59 -10.91
N GLY A 24 4.85 16.30 -10.64
CA GLY A 24 6.11 15.77 -10.14
C GLY A 24 6.22 15.77 -8.62
N SER A 25 5.16 16.13 -7.88
CA SER A 25 5.10 15.91 -6.44
C SER A 25 5.05 14.41 -6.12
N GLU A 26 5.78 14.03 -5.08
CA GLU A 26 5.87 12.65 -4.59
C GLU A 26 5.32 12.56 -3.17
N HIS A 27 4.50 11.55 -2.92
CA HIS A 27 3.92 11.28 -1.62
C HIS A 27 4.23 9.83 -1.22
N ASP A 28 4.84 9.64 -0.06
CA ASP A 28 5.07 8.32 0.51
C ASP A 28 4.01 7.98 1.58
N TYR A 29 3.43 6.79 1.43
CA TYR A 29 2.50 6.21 2.38
C TYR A 29 3.08 4.90 2.90
N GLN A 30 2.98 4.69 4.20
CA GLN A 30 3.52 3.49 4.86
C GLN A 30 2.37 2.73 5.49
N PHE A 31 2.30 1.44 5.18
CA PHE A 31 1.27 0.54 5.66
C PHE A 31 1.93 -0.54 6.49
N ASP A 32 1.79 -0.46 7.80
CA ASP A 32 2.16 -1.55 8.67
C ASP A 32 1.18 -2.72 8.52
N PHE A 33 1.72 -3.93 8.55
CA PHE A 33 0.91 -5.15 8.53
C PHE A 33 1.42 -6.18 9.52
N ASP A 34 0.51 -7.02 10.00
CA ASP A 34 0.85 -8.19 10.80
C ASP A 34 1.24 -9.36 9.86
N PRO A 35 2.50 -9.83 9.88
CA PRO A 35 2.97 -10.87 8.96
C PRO A 35 2.40 -12.26 9.25
N ARG A 36 1.68 -12.44 10.37
CA ARG A 36 1.09 -13.73 10.76
C ARG A 36 -0.35 -13.87 10.28
N SER A 37 -1.11 -12.78 10.32
CA SER A 37 -2.53 -12.75 9.99
C SER A 37 -2.84 -11.98 8.70
N GLY A 38 -1.87 -11.22 8.17
CA GLY A 38 -2.04 -10.37 7.00
C GLY A 38 -2.92 -9.15 7.25
N ARG A 39 -3.24 -8.85 8.51
CA ARG A 39 -4.05 -7.67 8.86
C ARG A 39 -3.20 -6.42 8.73
N TRP A 40 -3.77 -5.41 8.10
CA TRP A 40 -3.18 -4.07 7.98
C TRP A 40 -4.30 -3.05 8.15
N GLU A 41 -3.95 -1.84 8.56
CA GLU A 41 -4.90 -0.75 8.74
C GLU A 41 -4.53 0.42 7.85
N PHE A 42 -5.52 1.06 7.24
CA PHE A 42 -5.30 2.26 6.44
C PHE A 42 -5.90 3.51 7.08
N GLY A 43 -5.07 4.29 7.77
CA GLY A 43 -5.52 5.50 8.45
C GLY A 43 -5.83 6.69 7.54
N GLU A 44 -5.28 6.71 6.32
CA GLU A 44 -5.35 7.88 5.41
C GLU A 44 -6.16 7.61 4.14
N ARG A 45 -6.96 6.53 4.13
CA ARG A 45 -7.80 6.16 2.99
C ARG A 45 -8.70 7.31 2.53
N ASP A 46 -9.38 7.97 3.46
CA ASP A 46 -10.28 9.10 3.15
C ASP A 46 -9.55 10.26 2.46
N LEU A 47 -8.26 10.45 2.74
CA LEU A 47 -7.45 11.48 2.10
C LEU A 47 -7.10 11.09 0.67
N LEU A 48 -6.65 9.84 0.45
CA LEU A 48 -6.36 9.35 -0.89
C LEU A 48 -7.60 9.29 -1.77
N GLU A 49 -8.74 8.86 -1.23
CA GLU A 49 -10.00 8.78 -1.97
C GLU A 49 -10.47 10.17 -2.43
N ARG A 50 -10.24 11.19 -1.60
CA ARG A 50 -10.55 12.58 -1.94
C ARG A 50 -9.61 13.14 -3.01
N ASP A 51 -8.32 12.84 -2.93
CA ASP A 51 -7.30 13.41 -3.83
C ASP A 51 -7.21 12.67 -5.18
N PHE A 52 -7.30 11.33 -5.18
CA PHE A 52 -7.08 10.47 -6.35
C PHE A 52 -8.34 9.74 -6.85
N GLY A 53 -9.34 9.57 -5.99
CA GLY A 53 -10.60 8.89 -6.31
C GLY A 53 -10.66 7.44 -5.84
N GLU A 54 -11.88 6.94 -5.62
CA GLU A 54 -12.16 5.59 -5.10
C GLU A 54 -11.56 4.48 -5.97
N GLU A 55 -11.68 4.57 -7.30
CA GLU A 55 -11.16 3.54 -8.21
C GLU A 55 -9.64 3.37 -8.09
N TRP A 56 -8.92 4.49 -8.00
CA TRP A 56 -7.47 4.48 -7.85
C TRP A 56 -7.05 3.89 -6.50
N VAL A 57 -7.78 4.23 -5.44
CA VAL A 57 -7.53 3.70 -4.09
C VAL A 57 -7.79 2.20 -4.05
N ASP A 58 -8.87 1.70 -4.64
CA ASP A 58 -9.20 0.27 -4.69
C ASP A 58 -8.10 -0.53 -5.41
N GLU A 59 -7.56 0.00 -6.52
CA GLU A 59 -6.41 -0.61 -7.21
C GLU A 59 -5.15 -0.66 -6.33
N MET A 60 -4.86 0.43 -5.61
CA MET A 60 -3.72 0.51 -4.68
C MET A 60 -3.89 -0.46 -3.49
N GLU A 61 -5.07 -0.50 -2.88
CA GLU A 61 -5.41 -1.41 -1.76
C GLU A 61 -5.24 -2.87 -2.20
N GLY A 62 -5.75 -3.23 -3.39
CA GLY A 62 -5.57 -4.56 -3.95
C GLY A 62 -4.10 -4.95 -4.16
N ALA A 63 -3.25 -4.00 -4.56
CA ALA A 63 -1.82 -4.21 -4.71
C ALA A 63 -1.10 -4.37 -3.35
N VAL A 64 -1.47 -3.58 -2.33
CA VAL A 64 -0.98 -3.73 -0.96
C VAL A 64 -1.37 -5.09 -0.38
N GLU A 65 -2.65 -5.49 -0.49
CA GLU A 65 -3.12 -6.79 -0.04
C GLU A 65 -2.35 -7.94 -0.71
N ALA A 66 -2.11 -7.85 -2.01
CA ALA A 66 -1.34 -8.86 -2.74
C ALA A 66 0.11 -8.96 -2.24
N ALA A 67 0.75 -7.82 -1.94
CA ALA A 67 2.10 -7.78 -1.39
C ALA A 67 2.16 -8.41 0.01
N ILE A 68 1.23 -8.05 0.90
CA ILE A 68 1.13 -8.60 2.26
C ILE A 68 0.86 -10.11 2.20
N LYS A 69 -0.08 -10.53 1.37
CA LYS A 69 -0.42 -11.95 1.21
C LYS A 69 0.77 -12.78 0.76
N SER A 70 1.62 -12.25 -0.12
CA SER A 70 2.87 -12.90 -0.54
C SER A 70 3.80 -13.15 0.65
N VAL A 71 3.87 -12.23 1.62
CA VAL A 71 4.67 -12.41 2.85
C VAL A 71 4.05 -13.43 3.80
N VAL A 72 2.73 -13.36 4.00
CA VAL A 72 2.02 -14.28 4.88
C VAL A 72 2.15 -15.71 4.37
N ASP A 73 1.92 -15.93 3.07
CA ASP A 73 2.04 -17.25 2.43
C ASP A 73 3.46 -17.83 2.54
N LYS A 74 4.50 -16.99 2.38
CA LYS A 74 5.90 -17.37 2.64
C LYS A 74 6.17 -17.79 4.08
N ASN A 75 5.49 -17.19 5.07
CA ASN A 75 5.71 -17.49 6.49
C ASN A 75 4.98 -18.77 6.94
N GLU A 76 3.95 -19.22 6.21
CA GLU A 76 3.22 -20.46 6.51
C GLU A 76 3.91 -21.74 5.98
N ASN A 77 4.95 -21.61 5.14
CA ASN A 77 5.63 -22.73 4.47
C ASN A 77 7.06 -22.98 4.97
#